data_AF-B9FVQ3-F1
#
_entry.id   AF-B9FVQ3-F1
#
_cell.length_a   1.000
_cell.length_b   1.000
_cell.length_c   1.000
_cell.angle_alpha   90.00
_cell.angle_beta   90.00
_cell.angle_gamma   90.00
#
_symmetry.space_group_name_H-M   'P 1'
#
loop_
_entity.id
_entity.type
_entity.pdbx_description
1 polymer ?
#
loop_
_entity_poly.entity_id
_entity_poly.type
_entity_poly.pdbx_seq_one_letter_code
_entity_poly.pdbx_strand_id
1 'polypeptide(L)'
;MGLRPDYFERDLTAGDVIINVNHYPPCPDPSLTLGLPPNCDRNLITLLLQGDVLGLQVSYNGDWINVDPVPDAFVVNFGHLLEIATNGVLKSIEHRAMTNSAVARTSVATFMMPPMDCLVGPAKELVGDGGQPQYRTVTFREFMRIYKTVGARRDSVEKAFKI
;
A
#
# COMPACT_ATOMS: atom_id res chain seq x y z
N MET A 1 -5.28 12.74 -14.25
CA MET A 1 -3.83 12.84 -14.01
C MET A 1 -3.02 13.31 -15.22
N GLY A 2 -3.59 13.42 -16.44
CA GLY A 2 -2.83 13.91 -17.60
C GLY A 2 -1.77 12.95 -18.15
N LEU A 3 -1.69 11.74 -17.60
CA LEU A 3 -0.85 10.65 -18.10
C LEU A 3 -1.46 10.04 -19.36
N ARG A 4 -0.61 9.41 -20.18
CA ARG A 4 -1.09 8.55 -21.27
C ARG A 4 -1.93 7.40 -20.70
N PRO A 5 -2.97 6.93 -21.40
CA PRO A 5 -3.83 5.85 -20.93
C PRO A 5 -3.06 4.57 -20.56
N ASP A 6 -1.95 4.31 -21.26
CA ASP A 6 -1.12 3.11 -21.11
C ASP A 6 0.03 3.28 -20.09
N TYR A 7 0.10 4.39 -19.36
CA TYR A 7 1.28 4.71 -18.52
C TYR A 7 1.61 3.63 -17.49
N PHE A 8 0.58 3.04 -16.85
CA PHE A 8 0.76 1.96 -15.87
C PHE A 8 0.74 0.57 -16.50
N GLU A 9 0.41 0.47 -17.79
CA GLU A 9 0.49 -0.79 -18.52
C GLU A 9 1.97 -1.16 -18.71
N ARG A 10 2.25 -2.46 -18.80
CA ARG A 10 3.60 -3.02 -18.98
C ARG A 10 4.45 -2.87 -17.72
N ASP A 11 5.60 -2.19 -17.77
CA ASP A 11 6.69 -2.34 -16.80
C ASP A 11 6.25 -2.14 -15.34
N LEU A 12 5.30 -1.24 -15.07
CA LEU A 12 4.80 -1.01 -13.72
C LEU A 12 3.91 -2.16 -13.21
N THR A 13 3.17 -2.84 -14.08
CA THR A 13 2.20 -3.90 -13.71
C THR A 13 2.56 -5.30 -14.23
N ALA A 14 3.69 -5.45 -14.93
CA ALA A 14 4.14 -6.70 -15.54
C ALA A 14 4.87 -7.65 -14.57
N GLY A 15 4.90 -7.31 -13.28
CA GLY A 15 5.51 -8.16 -12.27
C GLY A 15 4.52 -9.21 -11.74
N ASP A 16 4.91 -9.83 -10.63
CA ASP A 16 4.09 -10.84 -9.99
C ASP A 16 2.81 -10.25 -9.41
N VAL A 17 1.73 -11.02 -9.49
CA VAL A 17 0.55 -10.81 -8.66
C VAL A 17 0.69 -11.67 -7.42
N ILE A 18 0.79 -11.04 -6.25
CA ILE A 18 0.90 -11.75 -4.97
C ILE A 18 -0.47 -11.76 -4.30
N ILE A 19 -0.90 -12.92 -3.82
CA ILE A 19 -2.15 -13.06 -3.06
C ILE A 19 -1.81 -13.54 -1.66
N ASN A 20 -2.20 -12.75 -0.65
CA ASN A 20 -2.17 -13.16 0.75
C ASN A 20 -3.58 -13.45 1.24
N VAL A 21 -3.79 -14.67 1.74
CA VAL A 21 -4.99 -15.03 2.50
C VAL A 21 -4.66 -14.88 3.97
N ASN A 22 -5.23 -13.87 4.60
CA ASN A 22 -4.98 -13.56 6.00
C ASN A 22 -6.15 -14.07 6.84
N HIS A 23 -5.85 -14.93 7.82
CA HIS A 23 -6.81 -15.42 8.80
C HIS A 23 -6.45 -14.90 10.19
N TYR A 24 -7.37 -14.15 10.78
CA TYR A 24 -7.25 -13.54 12.11
C TYR A 24 -8.22 -14.26 13.06
N PRO A 25 -7.75 -15.21 13.88
CA PRO A 25 -8.60 -15.91 14.83
C PRO A 25 -9.09 -14.97 15.95
N PRO A 26 -10.16 -15.34 16.68
CA PRO A 26 -10.58 -14.59 17.86
C PRO A 26 -9.45 -14.46 18.89
N CYS A 27 -9.25 -13.26 19.41
CA CYS A 27 -8.24 -12.95 20.41
C CYS A 27 -8.93 -12.68 21.76
N PRO A 28 -8.59 -13.40 22.86
CA PRO A 28 -9.22 -13.20 24.15
C PRO A 28 -9.12 -11.76 24.68
N ASP A 29 -8.01 -11.08 24.38
CA ASP A 29 -7.80 -9.67 24.70
C ASP A 29 -7.29 -8.91 23.46
N PRO A 30 -8.20 -8.38 22.62
CA PRO A 30 -7.83 -7.68 21.39
C PRO A 30 -7.21 -6.29 21.66
N SER A 31 -7.18 -5.83 22.92
CA SER A 31 -6.52 -4.55 23.27
C SER A 31 -4.99 -4.68 23.34
N LEU A 32 -4.48 -5.90 23.53
CA LEU A 32 -3.05 -6.18 23.71
C LEU A 32 -2.33 -6.56 22.42
N THR A 33 -3.04 -6.77 21.31
CA THR A 33 -2.43 -7.23 20.06
C THR A 33 -3.15 -6.72 18.82
N LEU A 34 -2.44 -6.77 17.69
CA LEU A 34 -2.97 -6.48 16.36
C LEU A 34 -2.90 -7.75 15.52
N GLY A 35 -3.85 -7.88 14.59
CA GLY A 35 -3.81 -8.92 13.57
C GLY A 35 -2.73 -8.63 12.53
N LEU A 36 -2.59 -7.36 12.15
CA LEU A 36 -1.52 -6.85 11.29
C LEU A 36 -1.01 -5.53 11.88
N PRO A 37 0.29 -5.41 12.20
CA PRO A 37 0.87 -4.15 12.66
C PRO A 37 0.72 -3.04 11.61
N PRO A 38 0.76 -1.76 12.00
CA PRO A 38 0.66 -0.66 11.05
C PRO A 38 1.72 -0.70 9.95
N ASN A 39 1.27 -0.64 8.69
CA ASN A 39 2.15 -0.62 7.53
C ASN A 39 1.54 0.17 6.35
N CYS A 40 2.40 0.59 5.44
CA CYS A 40 2.05 1.02 4.10
C CYS A 40 2.38 -0.08 3.10
N ASP A 41 1.57 -0.19 2.06
CA ASP A 41 1.76 -1.17 1.00
C ASP A 41 2.96 -0.81 0.12
N ARG A 42 3.68 -1.84 -0.34
CA ARG A 42 4.95 -1.73 -1.08
C ARG A 42 4.78 -1.73 -2.60
N ASN A 43 3.57 -1.99 -3.07
CA ASN A 43 3.20 -2.23 -4.46
C ASN A 43 2.61 -0.98 -5.12
N LEU A 44 1.97 -1.13 -6.29
CA LEU A 44 1.19 -0.05 -6.91
C LEU A 44 -0.21 0.04 -6.29
N ILE A 45 -0.99 -1.01 -6.47
CA ILE A 45 -2.39 -1.08 -6.04
C ILE A 45 -2.64 -2.42 -5.36
N THR A 46 -3.34 -2.37 -4.24
CA THR A 46 -3.85 -3.54 -3.50
C THR A 46 -5.35 -3.61 -3.68
N LEU A 47 -5.86 -4.78 -4.04
CA LEU A 47 -7.29 -5.10 -4.02
C LEU A 47 -7.54 -6.03 -2.83
N LEU A 48 -8.35 -5.58 -1.87
CA LEU A 48 -8.67 -6.33 -0.67
C LEU A 48 -10.13 -6.76 -0.68
N LEU A 49 -10.34 -8.08 -0.69
CA LEU A 49 -11.61 -8.68 -0.29
C LEU A 49 -11.59 -8.85 1.23
N GLN A 50 -12.28 -7.95 1.95
CA GLN A 50 -12.12 -7.83 3.40
C GLN A 50 -13.00 -8.77 4.25
N GLY A 51 -13.96 -9.47 3.63
CA GLY A 51 -14.98 -10.25 4.33
C GLY A 51 -16.08 -9.36 4.92
N ASP A 52 -16.85 -9.91 5.85
CA ASP A 52 -17.98 -9.26 6.55
C ASP A 52 -17.66 -8.85 8.00
N VAL A 53 -16.50 -9.28 8.51
CA VAL A 53 -16.03 -8.94 9.87
C VAL A 53 -15.15 -7.68 9.83
N LEU A 54 -15.53 -6.67 10.61
CA LEU A 54 -14.75 -5.44 10.79
C LEU A 54 -13.34 -5.75 11.33
N GLY A 55 -12.34 -5.02 10.84
CA GLY A 55 -10.99 -5.14 11.37
C GLY A 55 -9.94 -4.30 10.66
N LEU A 56 -10.16 -3.89 9.41
CA LEU A 56 -9.25 -2.96 8.74
C LEU A 56 -9.40 -1.55 9.34
N GLN A 57 -8.27 -0.93 9.64
CA GLN A 57 -8.20 0.49 9.98
C GLN A 57 -7.18 1.20 9.12
N VAL A 58 -7.46 2.44 8.76
CA VAL A 58 -6.56 3.34 8.02
C VAL A 58 -6.23 4.56 8.86
N SER A 59 -5.00 5.05 8.76
CA SER A 59 -4.55 6.26 9.45
C SER A 59 -4.90 7.50 8.62
N TYR A 60 -5.62 8.44 9.21
CA TYR A 60 -5.99 9.70 8.58
C TYR A 60 -6.05 10.81 9.62
N ASN A 61 -5.34 11.92 9.36
CA ASN A 61 -5.26 13.09 10.25
C ASN A 61 -4.88 12.79 11.72
N GLY A 62 -4.07 11.75 11.94
CA GLY A 62 -3.62 11.35 13.28
C GLY A 62 -4.52 10.32 13.96
N ASP A 63 -5.67 10.01 13.38
CA ASP A 63 -6.63 9.05 13.89
C ASP A 63 -6.62 7.74 13.10
N TRP A 64 -7.05 6.66 13.75
CA TRP A 64 -7.32 5.38 13.10
C TRP A 64 -8.81 5.26 12.80
N ILE A 65 -9.15 5.19 11.52
CA ILE A 65 -10.53 5.12 11.03
C ILE A 65 -10.84 3.70 10.59
N ASN A 66 -11.95 3.16 11.06
CA ASN A 66 -12.48 1.87 10.60
C ASN A 66 -12.88 1.93 9.13
N VAL A 67 -12.57 0.86 8.40
CA VAL A 67 -13.12 0.66 7.05
C VAL A 67 -14.23 -0.38 7.18
N ASP A 68 -15.48 0.07 7.04
CA ASP A 68 -16.63 -0.81 7.17
C ASP A 68 -16.69 -1.81 6.00
N PRO A 69 -16.98 -3.10 6.28
CA PRO A 69 -17.31 -4.06 5.25
C PRO A 69 -18.51 -3.62 4.41
N VAL A 70 -18.31 -3.55 3.10
CA VAL A 70 -19.39 -3.31 2.13
C VAL A 70 -19.59 -4.61 1.33
N PRO A 71 -20.82 -5.16 1.27
CA PRO A 71 -21.11 -6.34 0.47
C PRO A 71 -20.70 -6.17 -0.99
N ASP A 72 -20.15 -7.23 -1.59
CA ASP A 72 -19.77 -7.30 -3.01
C ASP A 72 -18.76 -6.22 -3.46
N ALA A 73 -17.99 -5.66 -2.53
CA ALA A 73 -17.02 -4.61 -2.79
C ALA A 73 -15.58 -5.04 -2.44
N PHE A 74 -14.63 -4.47 -3.19
CA PHE A 74 -13.23 -4.48 -2.82
C PHE A 74 -12.85 -3.15 -2.17
N VAL A 75 -11.96 -3.21 -1.19
CA VAL A 75 -11.20 -2.03 -0.77
C VAL A 75 -9.99 -1.91 -1.68
N VAL A 76 -9.79 -0.73 -2.25
CA VAL A 76 -8.60 -0.42 -3.08
C VAL A 76 -7.67 0.44 -2.25
N ASN A 77 -6.43 -0.01 -2.07
CA ASN A 77 -5.38 0.76 -1.42
C ASN A 77 -4.22 1.05 -2.38
N PHE A 78 -3.56 2.19 -2.17
CA PHE A 78 -2.40 2.61 -2.95
C PHE A 78 -1.12 2.30 -2.19
N GLY A 79 -0.15 1.72 -2.87
CA GLY A 79 1.16 1.46 -2.28
C GLY A 79 2.18 2.54 -2.65
N HIS A 80 3.36 2.43 -2.04
CA HIS A 80 4.42 3.42 -2.18
C HIS A 80 4.94 3.59 -3.60
N LEU A 81 4.93 2.55 -4.43
CA LEU A 81 5.39 2.68 -5.81
C LEU A 81 4.44 3.53 -6.65
N LEU A 82 3.14 3.50 -6.35
CA LEU A 82 2.18 4.40 -7.00
C LEU A 82 2.38 5.83 -6.53
N GLU A 83 2.66 6.03 -5.24
CA GLU A 83 2.98 7.35 -4.70
C GLU A 83 4.23 7.96 -5.35
N ILE A 84 5.30 7.17 -5.48
CA ILE A 84 6.52 7.58 -6.19
C ILE A 84 6.22 7.89 -7.66
N ALA A 85 5.54 6.98 -8.36
CA ALA A 85 5.21 7.15 -9.78
C ALA A 85 4.34 8.38 -10.05
N THR A 86 3.46 8.72 -9.10
CA THR A 86 2.57 9.87 -9.21
C THR A 86 3.12 11.14 -8.59
N ASN A 87 4.40 11.15 -8.21
CA ASN A 87 5.04 12.29 -7.55
C ASN A 87 4.29 12.80 -6.30
N GLY A 88 3.66 11.89 -5.55
CA GLY A 88 2.90 12.23 -4.34
C GLY A 88 1.44 12.65 -4.54
N VAL A 89 0.93 12.66 -5.79
CA VAL A 89 -0.48 12.97 -6.06
C VAL A 89 -1.40 11.93 -5.43
N LEU A 90 -1.06 10.64 -5.55
CA LEU A 90 -1.72 9.56 -4.82
C LEU A 90 -0.83 9.13 -3.67
N LYS A 91 -1.38 9.06 -2.45
CA LYS A 91 -0.61 8.75 -1.24
C LYS A 91 -0.87 7.33 -0.76
N SER A 92 0.20 6.65 -0.35
CA SER A 92 0.16 5.35 0.31
C SER A 92 -0.26 5.48 1.77
N ILE A 93 -1.45 5.01 2.12
CA ILE A 93 -1.96 5.22 3.48
C ILE A 93 -1.52 4.08 4.41
N GLU A 94 -1.09 4.47 5.61
CA GLU A 94 -0.77 3.50 6.65
C GLU A 94 -2.06 2.84 7.13
N HIS A 95 -2.06 1.52 7.19
CA HIS A 95 -3.21 0.72 7.60
C HIS A 95 -2.76 -0.38 8.57
N ARG A 96 -3.72 -0.90 9.33
CA ARG A 96 -3.51 -2.02 10.26
C ARG A 96 -4.74 -2.92 10.28
N ALA A 97 -4.60 -4.12 10.80
CA ALA A 97 -5.73 -5.01 11.07
C ALA A 97 -5.88 -5.23 12.57
N MET A 98 -7.06 -4.92 13.09
CA MET A 98 -7.49 -5.22 14.45
C MET A 98 -7.96 -6.68 14.55
N THR A 99 -7.86 -7.25 15.74
CA THR A 99 -8.53 -8.51 16.09
C THR A 99 -9.77 -8.21 16.93
N ASN A 100 -10.58 -9.23 17.20
CA ASN A 100 -11.70 -9.16 18.12
C ASN A 100 -11.80 -10.49 18.89
N SER A 101 -12.57 -10.53 19.98
CA SER A 101 -12.67 -11.71 20.85
C SER A 101 -13.75 -12.72 20.46
N ALA A 102 -14.60 -12.40 19.47
CA ALA A 102 -15.82 -13.16 19.20
C ALA A 102 -15.76 -13.98 17.90
N VAL A 103 -15.30 -13.38 16.80
CA VAL A 103 -15.45 -13.92 15.45
C VAL A 103 -14.13 -13.82 14.69
N ALA A 104 -13.73 -14.93 14.05
CA ALA A 104 -12.56 -14.94 13.19
C ALA A 104 -12.81 -14.07 11.95
N ARG A 105 -11.78 -13.34 11.51
CA ARG A 105 -11.82 -12.55 10.28
C ARG A 105 -10.91 -13.20 9.23
N THR A 106 -11.40 -13.38 8.01
CA THR A 106 -10.57 -13.79 6.87
C THR A 106 -10.63 -12.72 5.80
N SER A 107 -9.50 -12.38 5.21
CA SER A 107 -9.42 -11.43 4.10
C SER A 107 -8.43 -11.91 3.04
N VAL A 108 -8.66 -11.53 1.79
CA VAL A 108 -7.77 -11.83 0.66
C VAL A 108 -7.22 -10.53 0.10
N ALA A 109 -5.92 -10.31 0.24
CA ALA A 109 -5.22 -9.14 -0.30
C ALA A 109 -4.46 -9.53 -1.58
N THR A 110 -4.76 -8.88 -2.69
CA THR A 110 -4.11 -9.06 -3.98
C THR A 110 -3.26 -7.85 -4.30
N PHE A 111 -1.95 -8.05 -4.48
CA PHE A 111 -0.97 -6.99 -4.70
C PHE A 111 -0.46 -7.03 -6.14
N MET A 112 -0.58 -5.91 -6.85
CA MET A 112 0.01 -5.72 -8.19
C MET A 112 1.43 -5.16 -8.08
N MET A 113 2.42 -6.02 -8.33
CA MET A 113 3.84 -5.68 -8.22
C MET A 113 4.44 -5.34 -9.61
N PRO A 114 5.41 -4.42 -9.68
CA PRO A 114 6.31 -4.36 -10.83
C PRO A 114 7.36 -5.48 -10.80
N PRO A 115 8.01 -5.80 -11.93
CA PRO A 115 9.21 -6.64 -11.95
C PRO A 115 10.32 -6.04 -11.09
N MET A 116 11.19 -6.88 -10.52
CA MET A 116 12.26 -6.43 -9.62
C MET A 116 13.20 -5.40 -10.26
N ASP A 117 13.46 -5.50 -11.56
CA ASP A 117 14.38 -4.59 -12.26
C ASP A 117 13.67 -3.38 -12.90
N CYS A 118 12.35 -3.23 -12.67
CA CYS A 118 11.59 -2.06 -13.10
C CYS A 118 12.09 -0.80 -12.38
N LEU A 119 12.38 0.26 -13.15
CA LEU A 119 12.66 1.59 -12.64
C LEU A 119 11.34 2.33 -12.37
N VAL A 120 11.14 2.73 -11.11
CA VAL A 120 9.98 3.49 -10.67
C VAL A 120 10.44 4.88 -10.25
N GLY A 121 9.83 5.91 -10.83
CA GLY A 121 10.11 7.30 -10.52
C GLY A 121 8.93 8.20 -10.93
N PRO A 122 8.94 9.47 -10.50
CA PRO A 122 7.89 10.43 -10.84
C PRO A 122 7.64 10.53 -12.35
N ALA A 123 6.37 10.39 -12.76
CA ALA A 123 5.96 10.65 -14.14
C ALA A 123 6.28 12.09 -14.52
N LYS A 124 6.89 12.30 -15.70
CA LYS A 124 7.34 13.64 -16.14
C LYS A 124 6.19 14.64 -16.16
N GLU A 125 5.03 14.20 -16.62
CA GLU A 125 3.79 14.98 -16.71
C GLU A 125 3.26 15.41 -15.34
N LEU A 126 3.60 14.69 -14.26
CA LEU A 126 3.21 14.99 -12.88
C LEU A 126 4.28 15.75 -12.10
N VAL A 127 5.50 15.87 -12.63
CA VAL A 127 6.50 16.81 -12.14
C VAL A 127 6.25 18.21 -12.74
N GLY A 128 5.82 18.26 -14.01
CA GLY A 128 5.55 19.51 -14.73
C GLY A 128 6.81 20.18 -15.27
N ASP A 129 6.64 21.09 -16.24
CA ASP A 129 7.75 21.80 -16.87
C ASP A 129 8.48 22.70 -15.87
N GLY A 130 9.77 22.42 -15.63
CA GLY A 130 10.58 23.13 -14.65
C GLY A 130 10.34 22.72 -13.19
N GLY A 131 9.45 21.75 -12.93
CA GLY A 131 9.21 21.20 -11.60
C GLY A 131 10.37 20.33 -11.11
N GLN A 132 10.50 20.20 -9.78
CA GLN A 132 11.45 19.29 -9.16
C GLN A 132 10.74 18.00 -8.70
N PRO A 133 11.31 16.82 -8.96
CA PRO A 133 10.74 15.57 -8.47
C PRO A 133 10.82 15.52 -6.94
N GLN A 134 9.73 15.14 -6.29
CA GLN A 134 9.70 14.95 -4.83
C GLN A 134 10.31 13.61 -4.40
N TYR A 135 10.45 12.66 -5.33
CA TYR A 135 10.96 11.32 -5.07
C TYR A 135 12.07 10.98 -6.06
N ARG A 136 13.08 10.24 -5.59
CA ARG A 136 14.11 9.69 -6.48
C ARG A 136 13.58 8.52 -7.29
N THR A 137 14.12 8.36 -8.50
CA THR A 137 13.89 7.14 -9.29
C THR A 137 14.69 5.98 -8.69
N VAL A 138 14.06 4.82 -8.57
CA VAL A 138 14.65 3.64 -7.91
C VAL A 138 14.20 2.36 -8.60
N THR A 139 15.05 1.32 -8.62
CA THR A 139 14.59 -0.01 -9.05
C THR A 139 13.69 -0.63 -8.00
N PHE A 140 12.70 -1.43 -8.39
CA PHE A 140 11.84 -2.10 -7.40
C PHE A 140 12.65 -3.00 -6.44
N ARG A 141 13.72 -3.63 -6.93
CA ARG A 141 14.68 -4.41 -6.13
C ARG A 141 15.36 -3.57 -5.05
N GLU A 142 15.88 -2.39 -5.40
CA GLU A 142 16.48 -1.48 -4.42
C GLU A 142 15.42 -0.99 -3.43
N PHE A 143 14.24 -0.60 -3.92
CA PHE A 143 13.12 -0.19 -3.08
C PHE A 143 12.81 -1.25 -2.01
N MET A 144 12.70 -2.52 -2.43
CA MET A 144 12.42 -3.64 -1.53
C MET A 144 13.50 -3.86 -0.48
N ARG A 145 14.78 -3.72 -0.85
CA ARG A 145 15.89 -3.83 0.09
C ARG A 145 15.78 -2.77 1.18
N ILE A 146 15.55 -1.52 0.78
CA ILE A 146 15.45 -0.39 1.72
C ILE A 146 14.19 -0.50 2.58
N TYR A 147 13.04 -0.81 1.98
CA TYR A 147 11.76 -0.99 2.67
C TYR A 147 11.86 -2.03 3.81
N LYS A 148 12.56 -3.14 3.56
CA LYS A 148 12.82 -4.15 4.60
C LYS A 148 13.72 -3.64 5.73
N THR A 149 14.67 -2.75 5.43
CA THR A 149 15.60 -2.18 6.42
C THR A 149 14.95 -1.09 7.27
N VAL A 150 14.19 -0.18 6.66
CA VAL A 150 13.61 0.98 7.36
C VAL A 150 12.27 0.66 8.05
N GLY A 151 11.71 -0.52 7.74
CA GLY A 151 10.40 -0.94 8.20
C GLY A 151 9.25 -0.39 7.35
N ALA A 152 8.08 -0.97 7.52
CA ALA A 152 6.92 -0.73 6.66
C ALA A 152 6.08 0.52 7.03
N ARG A 153 6.56 1.36 7.94
CA ARG A 153 5.88 2.56 8.43
C ARG A 153 6.02 3.71 7.42
N ARG A 154 4.99 4.53 7.27
CA ARG A 154 4.97 5.61 6.25
C ARG A 154 6.18 6.53 6.33
N ASP A 155 6.41 7.12 7.49
CA ASP A 155 7.46 8.14 7.68
C ASP A 155 8.86 7.61 7.38
N SER A 156 9.14 6.38 7.81
CA SER A 156 10.42 5.71 7.58
C SER A 156 10.68 5.48 6.09
N VAL A 157 9.67 5.01 5.36
CA VAL A 157 9.77 4.76 3.92
C VAL A 157 9.86 6.07 3.16
N GLU A 158 9.00 7.05 3.44
CA GLU A 158 9.05 8.35 2.78
C GLU A 158 10.41 9.03 2.93
N LYS A 159 10.96 9.06 4.14
CA LYS A 159 12.28 9.64 4.42
C LYS A 159 13.40 9.01 3.59
N ALA A 160 13.26 7.75 3.18
CA ALA A 160 14.27 7.03 2.41
C ALA A 160 14.19 7.28 0.88
N PHE A 161 13.08 7.82 0.39
CA PHE A 161 12.83 7.99 -1.06
C PHE A 161 12.49 9.42 -1.49
N LYS A 162 12.06 10.29 -0.57
CA LYS A 162 11.87 11.72 -0.86
C LYS A 162 13.21 12.44 -1.04
N ILE A 163 13.23 13.46 -1.90
CA ILE A 163 14.36 14.37 -2.17
C ILE A 163 14.10 15.70 -1.46
#